data_AF-A0A8H8D3S4-F1
#
_entry.id   AF-A0A8H8D3S4-F1
#
_cell.length_a   1.000
_cell.length_b   1.000
_cell.length_c   1.000
_cell.angle_alpha   90.00
_cell.angle_beta   90.00
_cell.angle_gamma   90.00
#
_symmetry.space_group_name_H-M   'P 1'
#
loop_
_entity.id
_entity.type
_entity.pdbx_description
1 polymer ?
#
loop_
_entity_poly.entity_id
_entity_poly.type
_entity_poly.pdbx_seq_one_letter_code
_entity_poly.pdbx_strand_id
1 'polypeptide(L)'
;MRKYKIMGRGETMRLLQEGSAIPFPGKGGLGHDLQPDYTNKNVLLATDSYGAYAYDIPTGKWVTLREEMAIKSFVRHKSGEYLWVTKEGKGGWVSPWVSFGVQAGEKASERKGGTGMGFYKARIHETAFE
;
A
#
# COMPACT_ATOMS: atom_id res chain seq x y z
N MET A 1 0.68 -0.85 13.25
CA MET A 1 -0.45 -0.04 12.73
C MET A 1 -1.38 0.34 13.90
N ARG A 2 -2.13 1.44 13.81
CA ARG A 2 -3.07 1.86 14.86
C ARG A 2 -4.42 2.16 14.20
N LYS A 3 -5.51 1.75 14.87
CA LYS A 3 -6.88 2.05 14.45
C LYS A 3 -7.39 3.25 15.25
N TYR A 4 -8.14 4.13 14.60
CA TYR A 4 -8.70 5.32 15.23
C TYR A 4 -10.19 5.45 14.91
N LYS A 5 -10.97 5.89 15.89
CA LYS A 5 -12.31 6.44 15.69
C LYS A 5 -12.22 7.95 15.53
N ILE A 6 -12.91 8.48 14.54
CA ILE A 6 -13.14 9.92 14.44
C ILE A 6 -14.29 10.26 15.39
N MET A 7 -14.07 11.22 16.28
CA MET A 7 -15.09 11.73 17.19
C MET A 7 -15.21 13.24 17.08
N GLY A 8 -16.37 13.80 17.41
CA GLY A 8 -16.64 15.24 17.33
C GLY A 8 -16.96 15.70 15.91
N ARG A 9 -17.09 17.02 15.72
CA ARG A 9 -17.37 17.67 14.43
C ARG A 9 -16.72 19.05 14.37
N GLY A 10 -16.32 19.49 13.17
CA GLY A 10 -15.67 20.78 12.96
C GLY A 10 -14.38 20.88 13.78
N GLU A 11 -14.23 21.97 14.52
CA GLU A 11 -13.05 22.23 15.36
C GLU A 11 -12.88 21.24 16.52
N THR A 12 -13.95 20.52 16.90
CA THR A 12 -13.89 19.49 17.97
C THR A 12 -13.50 18.10 17.47
N MET A 13 -13.24 17.96 16.15
CA MET A 13 -12.89 16.69 15.55
C MET A 13 -11.55 16.16 16.10
N ARG A 14 -11.54 14.91 16.57
CA ARG A 14 -10.34 14.26 17.10
C ARG A 14 -10.29 12.77 16.75
N LEU A 15 -9.07 12.25 16.68
CA LEU A 15 -8.80 10.82 16.54
C LEU A 15 -8.66 10.20 17.94
N LEU A 16 -9.53 9.24 18.26
CA LEU A 16 -9.40 8.41 19.45
C LEU A 16 -8.87 7.05 19.04
N GLN A 17 -7.73 6.63 19.58
CA GLN A 17 -7.20 5.29 19.29
C GLN A 17 -8.18 4.22 19.76
N GLU A 18 -8.49 3.27 18.88
CA GLU A 18 -9.30 2.10 19.20
C GLU A 18 -8.39 0.89 19.41
N GLY A 19 -8.48 0.29 20.60
CA GLY A 19 -7.74 -0.91 20.94
C GLY A 19 -6.21 -0.73 21.01
N SER A 20 -5.50 -1.85 21.04
CA SER A 20 -4.05 -1.91 21.06
C SER A 20 -3.44 -1.65 19.68
N ALA A 21 -2.13 -1.41 19.65
CA ALA A 21 -1.41 -1.34 18.39
C ALA A 21 -1.49 -2.70 17.66
N ILE A 22 -1.83 -2.65 16.38
CA ILE A 22 -1.86 -3.82 15.49
C ILE A 22 -0.41 -4.16 15.13
N PRO A 23 0.10 -5.35 15.49
CA PRO A 23 1.43 -5.79 15.11
C PRO A 23 1.54 -5.81 13.59
N PHE A 24 2.64 -5.28 13.05
CA PHE A 24 2.89 -5.25 11.61
C PHE A 24 3.91 -6.36 11.27
N PRO A 25 3.66 -7.21 10.26
CA PRO A 25 4.46 -8.39 9.95
C PRO A 25 5.79 -8.08 9.25
N GLY A 26 6.06 -6.81 8.97
CA GLY A 26 7.28 -6.35 8.33
C GLY A 26 8.56 -6.77 9.06
N LYS A 27 9.63 -7.03 8.29
CA LYS A 27 10.93 -7.47 8.82
C LYS A 27 11.78 -6.31 9.39
N GLY A 28 11.23 -5.10 9.47
CA GLY A 28 11.83 -3.94 10.11
C GLY A 28 11.45 -2.62 9.44
N GLY A 29 11.47 -1.52 10.21
CA GLY A 29 11.19 -0.17 9.72
C GLY A 29 9.74 0.30 9.91
N LEU A 30 9.51 1.59 9.62
CA LEU A 30 8.18 2.17 9.54
C LEU A 30 7.52 1.71 8.22
N GLY A 31 6.23 1.39 8.25
CA GLY A 31 5.49 1.07 7.01
C GLY A 31 5.58 2.24 6.02
N HIS A 32 5.80 1.95 4.74
CA HIS A 32 5.94 2.97 3.69
C HIS A 32 4.58 3.48 3.23
N ASP A 33 3.58 2.60 3.13
CA ASP A 33 2.26 2.93 2.56
C ASP A 33 1.14 2.09 3.15
N LEU A 34 -0.07 2.64 3.09
CA LEU A 34 -1.33 1.96 3.39
C LEU A 34 -2.37 2.39 2.34
N GLN A 35 -2.99 1.43 1.66
CA GLN A 35 -4.01 1.64 0.62
C GLN A 35 -5.17 0.63 0.79
N PRO A 36 -6.39 0.95 0.33
CA PRO A 36 -7.44 -0.05 0.24
C PRO A 36 -7.15 -1.06 -0.88
N ASP A 37 -7.68 -2.29 -0.74
CA ASP A 37 -7.85 -3.19 -1.88
C ASP A 37 -9.19 -2.89 -2.57
N TYR A 38 -9.17 -2.38 -3.80
CA TYR A 38 -10.39 -2.01 -4.51
C TYR A 38 -11.21 -3.20 -5.01
N THR A 39 -10.74 -4.45 -4.79
CA THR A 39 -11.54 -5.67 -4.99
C THR A 39 -12.21 -6.15 -3.71
N ASN A 40 -11.78 -5.68 -2.54
CA ASN A 40 -12.31 -6.12 -1.25
C ASN A 40 -12.17 -5.04 -0.17
N LYS A 41 -13.28 -4.40 0.19
CA LYS A 41 -13.35 -3.33 1.23
C LYS A 41 -12.89 -3.75 2.63
N ASN A 42 -12.82 -5.06 2.90
CA ASN A 42 -12.35 -5.59 4.18
C ASN A 42 -10.83 -5.77 4.24
N VAL A 43 -10.11 -5.41 3.16
CA VAL A 43 -8.67 -5.61 3.06
C VAL A 43 -7.94 -4.28 2.89
N LEU A 44 -6.88 -4.10 3.67
CA LEU A 44 -5.89 -3.04 3.48
C LEU A 44 -4.60 -3.64 2.92
N LEU A 45 -3.96 -2.91 2.03
CA LEU A 45 -2.67 -3.22 1.44
C LEU A 45 -1.63 -2.32 2.07
N ALA A 46 -0.61 -2.91 2.68
CA ALA A 46 0.46 -2.19 3.36
C ALA A 46 1.82 -2.58 2.77
N THR A 47 2.80 -1.69 2.86
CA THR A 47 4.16 -1.94 2.39
C THR A 47 5.18 -1.55 3.44
N ASP A 48 6.34 -2.20 3.39
CA ASP A 48 7.55 -1.80 4.11
C ASP A 48 8.79 -2.00 3.26
N SER A 49 9.97 -1.92 3.89
CA SER A 49 11.24 -2.08 3.20
C SER A 49 11.46 -3.46 2.58
N TYR A 50 10.65 -4.46 2.94
CA TYR A 50 10.86 -5.87 2.62
C TYR A 50 9.70 -6.51 1.84
N GLY A 51 8.54 -5.87 1.80
CA GLY A 51 7.43 -6.43 1.05
C GLY A 51 6.13 -5.64 1.06
N ALA A 52 5.13 -6.27 0.45
CA ALA A 52 3.74 -5.86 0.45
C ALA A 52 2.89 -6.92 1.16
N TYR A 53 1.91 -6.47 1.93
CA TYR A 53 1.12 -7.29 2.83
C TYR A 53 -0.36 -6.93 2.72
N ALA A 54 -1.24 -7.93 2.80
CA ALA A 54 -2.67 -7.76 2.98
C ALA A 54 -3.00 -7.85 4.47
N TYR A 55 -3.82 -6.94 4.96
CA TYR A 55 -4.43 -6.99 6.28
C TYR A 55 -5.93 -7.19 6.13
N ASP A 56 -6.43 -8.30 6.66
CA ASP A 56 -7.86 -8.54 6.77
C ASP A 56 -8.41 -7.81 8.01
N ILE A 57 -9.25 -6.80 7.79
CA ILE A 57 -9.79 -5.93 8.84
C ILE A 57 -10.65 -6.71 9.85
N PRO A 58 -11.58 -7.60 9.43
CA PRO A 58 -12.43 -8.33 10.38
C PRO A 58 -11.66 -9.28 11.30
N THR A 59 -10.70 -10.04 10.76
CA THR A 59 -9.98 -11.08 11.50
C THR A 59 -8.67 -10.60 12.11
N GLY A 60 -8.16 -9.45 11.66
CA GLY A 60 -6.88 -8.90 12.08
C GLY A 60 -5.66 -9.69 11.59
N LYS A 61 -5.85 -10.53 10.56
CA LYS A 61 -4.79 -11.39 10.02
C LYS A 61 -4.00 -10.71 8.93
N TRP A 62 -2.72 -11.06 8.84
CA TRP A 62 -1.81 -10.61 7.80
C TRP A 62 -1.49 -11.73 6.82
N VAL A 63 -1.33 -11.36 5.54
CA VAL A 63 -0.80 -12.24 4.48
C VAL A 63 0.30 -11.48 3.74
N THR A 64 1.44 -12.12 3.53
CA THR A 64 2.48 -11.57 2.65
C THR A 64 2.06 -11.78 1.19
N LEU A 65 1.96 -10.68 0.44
CA LEU A 65 1.60 -10.70 -0.98
C LEU A 65 2.83 -10.71 -1.89
N ARG A 66 3.92 -10.05 -1.46
CA ARG A 66 5.14 -9.90 -2.24
C ARG A 66 6.31 -9.69 -1.30
N GLU A 67 7.37 -10.49 -1.47
CA GLU A 67 8.67 -10.23 -0.85
C GLU A 67 9.58 -9.58 -1.88
N GLU A 68 9.73 -8.26 -1.77
CA GLU A 68 10.63 -7.48 -2.62
C GLU A 68 11.10 -6.26 -1.84
N MET A 69 12.37 -5.94 -2.01
CA MET A 69 12.97 -4.82 -1.29
C MET A 69 12.44 -3.47 -1.80
N ALA A 70 12.23 -2.57 -0.85
CA ALA A 70 11.95 -1.16 -1.08
C ALA A 70 10.72 -0.86 -1.94
N ILE A 71 9.63 -1.62 -1.75
CA ILE A 71 8.31 -1.26 -2.27
C ILE A 71 7.84 0.02 -1.56
N LYS A 72 7.52 1.05 -2.34
CA LYS A 72 7.06 2.35 -1.84
C LYS A 72 5.55 2.52 -1.84
N SER A 73 4.85 1.81 -2.72
CA SER A 73 3.40 1.74 -2.78
C SER A 73 2.98 0.46 -3.48
N PHE A 74 1.88 -0.14 -3.04
CA PHE A 74 1.30 -1.35 -3.62
C PHE A 74 -0.22 -1.26 -3.46
N VAL A 75 -0.96 -1.39 -4.56
CA VAL A 75 -2.42 -1.29 -4.54
C VAL A 75 -3.01 -2.20 -5.61
N ARG A 76 -4.25 -2.65 -5.39
CA ARG A 76 -5.01 -3.48 -6.32
C ARG A 76 -6.24 -2.74 -6.82
N HIS A 77 -6.38 -2.63 -8.13
CA HIS A 77 -7.55 -2.05 -8.78
C HIS A 77 -8.73 -3.04 -8.77
N LYS A 78 -9.96 -2.54 -8.94
CA LYS A 78 -11.19 -3.34 -8.99
C LYS A 78 -11.19 -4.43 -10.07
N SER A 79 -10.37 -4.28 -11.11
CA SER A 79 -10.16 -5.33 -12.13
C SER A 79 -9.34 -6.52 -11.63
N GLY A 80 -8.74 -6.42 -10.45
CA GLY A 80 -7.83 -7.41 -9.89
C GLY A 80 -6.35 -7.14 -10.22
N GLU A 81 -6.05 -6.20 -11.12
CA GLU A 81 -4.68 -5.80 -11.46
C GLU A 81 -4.02 -5.04 -10.31
N TYR A 82 -2.80 -5.43 -9.98
CA TYR A 82 -1.93 -4.74 -9.04
C TYR A 82 -1.09 -3.70 -9.76
N LEU A 83 -0.82 -2.60 -9.06
CA LEU A 83 0.18 -1.62 -9.43
C LEU A 83 1.10 -1.34 -8.24
N TRP A 84 2.40 -1.19 -8.52
CA TRP A 84 3.37 -0.90 -7.48
C TRP A 84 4.56 -0.11 -7.97
N VAL A 85 5.22 0.55 -7.01
CA VAL A 85 6.45 1.30 -7.23
C VAL A 85 7.50 0.75 -6.28
N THR A 86 8.64 0.34 -6.82
CA THR A 86 9.84 -0.05 -6.08
C THR A 86 10.85 1.10 -6.10
N LYS A 87 11.96 0.97 -5.38
CA LYS A 87 13.12 1.85 -5.52
C LYS A 87 14.09 1.22 -6.52
N GLU A 88 14.04 1.65 -7.79
CA GLU A 88 14.95 1.16 -8.86
C GLU A 88 15.98 2.22 -9.34
N GLY A 89 15.80 3.51 -9.01
CA GLY A 89 16.60 4.61 -9.58
C GLY A 89 17.91 4.97 -8.86
N LYS A 90 18.85 5.56 -9.62
CA LYS A 90 20.10 6.16 -9.10
C LYS A 90 19.76 7.34 -8.18
N GLY A 91 20.33 7.37 -6.96
CA GLY A 91 19.96 8.34 -5.92
C GLY A 91 18.93 7.81 -4.90
N GLY A 92 18.26 6.70 -5.21
CA GLY A 92 17.67 5.82 -4.21
C GLY A 92 16.41 6.30 -3.49
N TRP A 93 15.63 7.20 -4.09
CA TRP A 93 14.35 7.65 -3.54
C TRP A 93 13.15 7.32 -4.43
N VAL A 94 13.33 7.31 -5.76
CA VAL A 94 12.25 7.14 -6.74
C VAL A 94 12.57 6.02 -7.73
N SER A 95 11.55 5.56 -8.47
CA SER A 95 11.70 4.63 -9.60
C SER A 95 11.28 5.31 -10.91
N PRO A 96 11.97 5.05 -12.03
CA PRO A 96 11.52 5.50 -13.34
C PRO A 96 10.24 4.79 -13.83
N TRP A 97 9.82 3.72 -13.15
CA TRP A 97 8.72 2.85 -13.55
C TRP A 97 7.65 2.70 -12.47
N VAL A 98 6.40 2.65 -12.92
CA VAL A 98 5.28 1.99 -12.22
C VAL A 98 5.13 0.61 -12.84
N SER A 99 5.11 -0.44 -12.00
CA SER A 99 4.92 -1.82 -12.41
C SER A 99 3.46 -2.24 -12.28
N PHE A 100 3.00 -3.10 -13.20
CA PHE A 100 1.65 -3.65 -13.24
C PHE A 100 1.70 -5.18 -13.33
N GLY A 101 0.69 -5.87 -12.79
CA GLY A 101 0.59 -7.33 -12.83
C GLY A 101 -0.71 -7.87 -12.24
N VAL A 102 -1.17 -9.04 -12.69
CA VAL A 102 -2.46 -9.62 -12.26
C VAL A 102 -2.35 -10.56 -11.05
N GLN A 103 -1.15 -11.05 -10.76
CA GLN A 103 -0.89 -11.94 -9.64
C GLN A 103 0.11 -11.30 -8.67
N ALA A 104 -0.27 -11.25 -7.40
CA ALA A 104 0.62 -10.79 -6.34
C ALA A 104 1.86 -11.68 -6.26
N GLY A 105 3.04 -11.06 -6.13
CA GLY A 105 4.32 -11.76 -6.00
C GLY A 105 5.00 -12.13 -7.32
N GLU A 106 4.30 -12.03 -8.46
CA GLU A 106 4.90 -12.30 -9.77
C GLU A 106 5.67 -11.09 -10.34
N LYS A 107 6.45 -11.32 -11.39
CA LYS A 107 7.10 -10.23 -12.13
C LYS A 107 6.05 -9.32 -12.77
N ALA A 108 6.42 -8.06 -12.99
CA ALA A 108 5.56 -7.12 -13.69
C ALA A 108 5.27 -7.63 -15.12
N SER A 109 3.99 -7.67 -15.50
CA SER A 109 3.57 -7.92 -16.88
C SER A 109 3.73 -6.68 -17.75
N GLU A 110 3.63 -5.49 -17.14
CA GLU A 110 3.82 -4.22 -17.81
C GLU A 110 4.55 -3.23 -16.89
N ARG A 111 5.30 -2.31 -17.48
CA ARG A 111 5.88 -1.15 -16.79
C ARG A 111 5.56 0.12 -17.57
N LYS A 112 5.07 1.16 -16.89
CA LYS A 112 4.83 2.49 -17.46
C LYS A 112 5.73 3.52 -16.80
N GLY A 113 6.30 4.42 -17.58
CA GLY A 113 7.25 5.42 -17.11
C GLY A 113 8.33 5.72 -18.13
N GLY A 114 9.51 6.15 -17.67
CA GLY A 114 10.62 6.48 -18.55
C GLY A 114 11.78 7.20 -17.86
N THR A 115 12.66 7.79 -18.65
CA THR A 115 13.91 8.44 -18.21
C THR A 115 13.73 9.84 -17.60
N GLY A 116 12.49 10.27 -17.37
CA GLY A 116 12.14 11.57 -16.80
C GLY A 116 12.11 11.58 -15.26
N MET A 117 11.17 12.35 -14.69
CA MET A 117 10.96 12.36 -13.24
C MET A 117 10.48 10.99 -12.76
N GLY A 118 11.11 10.49 -11.69
CA GLY A 118 10.75 9.20 -11.10
C GLY A 118 9.51 9.28 -10.22
N PHE A 119 8.87 8.13 -10.05
CA PHE A 119 7.74 7.88 -9.18
C PHE A 119 8.22 7.54 -7.77
N TYR A 120 7.72 8.26 -6.77
CA TYR A 120 7.88 7.86 -5.37
C TYR A 120 6.77 6.88 -4.94
N LYS A 121 5.53 7.17 -5.30
CA LYS A 121 4.34 6.37 -5.00
C LYS A 121 3.34 6.46 -6.15
N ALA A 122 2.54 5.43 -6.31
CA ALA A 122 1.38 5.41 -7.19
C ALA A 122 0.12 5.03 -6.39
N ARG A 123 -1.00 5.66 -6.73
CA ARG A 123 -2.31 5.47 -6.10
C ARG A 123 -3.37 5.38 -7.18
N ILE A 124 -4.44 4.65 -6.88
CA ILE A 124 -5.67 4.71 -7.67
C ILE A 124 -6.43 5.94 -7.22
N HIS A 125 -6.81 6.78 -8.17
CA HIS A 125 -7.70 7.91 -7.95
C HIS A 125 -9.07 7.55 -8.52
N GLU A 126 -9.99 7.17 -7.63
CA GLU A 126 -11.39 6.97 -7.99
C GLU A 126 -12.22 8.00 -7.22
N THR A 127 -12.84 8.93 -7.93
CA THR A 127 -13.63 10.02 -7.35
C THR A 127 -14.99 9.57 -6.81
N ALA A 128 -15.35 8.29 -7.03
CA ALA A 128 -16.62 7.69 -6.62
C ALA A 128 -16.43 6.50 -5.66
N PHE A 129 -15.29 6.41 -4.97
CA PHE A 129 -15.08 5.36 -3.97
C PHE A 129 -15.85 5.71 -2.69
N GLU A 130 -16.91 4.94 -2.41
CA GLU A 130 -17.74 5.02 -1.19
C GLU A 130 -17.49 3.83 -0.24
#